data_AF-A0A969KFD9-F1
#
_entry.id   AF-A0A969KFD9-F1
#
_cell.length_a   1.000
_cell.length_b   1.000
_cell.length_c   1.000
_cell.angle_alpha   90.00
_cell.angle_beta   90.00
_cell.angle_gamma   90.00
#
_symmetry.space_group_name_H-M   'P 1'
#
loop_
_entity.id
_entity.type
_entity.pdbx_description
1 polymer ?
#
loop_
_entity_poly.entity_id
_entity_poly.type
_entity_poly.pdbx_seq_one_letter_code
_entity_poly.pdbx_strand_id
1 'polypeptide(L)'
;MHIPKTAGTSLNNFLASHFTRDEYVLHMESNNEWRDQKLAILRKKKFISGHIRFPDILKKNLHEERLKIITLRNPIDHLASHISWVRHLSLPGNEKRLHQHTHEIQDISTKLSVLDFSNYKQVSGFFNNMSAAEETF
;
A
#
# COMPACT_ATOMS: atom_id res chain seq x y z
N MET A 1 -0.93 -4.54 10.68
CA MET A 1 -1.38 -4.64 9.28
C MET A 1 -1.37 -3.23 8.70
N HIS A 2 -0.64 -3.02 7.61
CA HIS A 2 -0.55 -1.72 6.97
C HIS A 2 -1.57 -1.68 5.82
N ILE A 3 -2.54 -0.77 5.90
CA ILE A 3 -3.38 -0.41 4.75
C ILE A 3 -2.73 0.83 4.13
N PRO A 4 -2.49 0.87 2.81
CA PRO A 4 -1.91 2.05 2.17
C PRO A 4 -2.65 3.32 2.56
N LYS A 5 -1.93 4.43 2.77
CA LYS A 5 -2.50 5.77 3.00
C LYS A 5 -3.30 5.97 4.31
N THR A 6 -3.14 5.07 5.28
CA THR A 6 -3.70 5.21 6.64
C THR A 6 -2.62 5.56 7.69
N ALA A 7 -1.61 6.34 7.28
CA ALA A 7 -0.43 6.70 8.09
C ALA A 7 0.42 5.51 8.59
N GLY A 8 0.31 4.34 7.95
CA GLY A 8 1.02 3.15 8.39
C GLY A 8 2.55 3.24 8.29
N THR A 9 3.11 4.05 7.39
CA THR A 9 4.57 4.32 7.39
C THR A 9 5.02 4.98 8.69
N SER A 10 4.28 5.99 9.19
CA SER A 10 4.61 6.67 10.44
C SER A 10 4.51 5.72 11.63
N LEU A 11 3.42 4.93 11.70
CA LEU A 11 3.26 3.92 12.74
C LEU A 11 4.36 2.85 12.67
N ASN A 12 4.71 2.38 11.47
CA ASN A 12 5.76 1.40 11.28
C ASN A 12 7.12 1.93 11.75
N ASN A 13 7.46 3.17 11.42
CA ASN A 13 8.71 3.80 11.86
C ASN A 13 8.74 3.95 13.38
N PHE A 14 7.64 4.41 13.99
CA PHE A 14 7.51 4.53 15.43
C PHE A 14 7.64 3.18 16.13
N LEU A 15 6.93 2.14 15.69
CA LEU A 15 7.03 0.82 16.32
C LEU A 15 8.41 0.20 16.10
N ALA A 16 8.95 0.26 14.88
CA ALA A 16 10.25 -0.31 14.54
C ALA A 16 11.41 0.32 15.35
N SER A 17 11.31 1.59 15.73
CA SER A 17 12.35 2.25 16.54
C SER A 17 12.49 1.67 17.96
N HIS A 18 11.56 0.82 18.39
CA HIS A 18 11.59 0.14 19.69
C HIS A 18 12.14 -1.30 19.63
N PHE A 19 12.60 -1.74 18.46
CA PHE A 19 13.14 -3.09 18.23
C PHE A 19 14.52 -3.03 17.58
N THR A 20 15.35 -4.05 17.79
CA THR A 20 16.60 -4.19 17.02
C THR A 20 16.31 -4.62 15.59
N ARG A 21 17.25 -4.39 14.66
CA ARG A 21 17.03 -4.60 13.21
C ARG A 21 16.61 -6.03 12.86
N ASP A 22 17.07 -7.01 13.63
CA ASP A 22 16.77 -8.43 13.48
C ASP A 22 15.43 -8.86 14.11
N GLU A 23 14.84 -8.02 14.95
CA GLU A 23 13.58 -8.28 15.65
C GLU A 23 12.34 -7.86 14.87
N TYR A 24 12.48 -7.05 13.82
CA TYR A 24 11.35 -6.58 13.03
C TYR A 24 11.49 -6.80 11.52
N VAL A 25 10.34 -6.80 10.84
CA VAL A 25 10.23 -6.78 9.38
C VAL A 25 9.13 -5.82 8.97
N LEU A 26 9.46 -4.92 8.03
CA LEU A 26 8.52 -4.01 7.36
C LEU A 26 8.37 -4.43 5.91
N HIS A 27 7.31 -3.97 5.25
CA HIS A 27 7.03 -4.27 3.84
C HIS A 27 7.09 -5.78 3.56
N MET A 28 6.46 -6.59 4.42
CA MET A 28 6.53 -8.04 4.33
C MET A 28 6.05 -8.59 2.97
N GLU A 29 5.16 -7.87 2.28
CA GLU A 29 4.73 -8.17 0.91
C GLU A 29 5.88 -8.24 -0.11
N SER A 30 6.95 -7.50 0.13
CA SER A 30 8.16 -7.44 -0.69
C SER A 30 9.29 -8.34 -0.16
N ASN A 31 9.07 -9.06 0.95
CA ASN A 31 10.10 -9.91 1.55
C ASN A 31 10.03 -11.33 0.97
N ASN A 32 11.16 -11.80 0.43
CA ASN A 32 11.30 -13.16 -0.09
C ASN A 32 11.00 -14.23 0.98
N GLU A 33 11.28 -14.00 2.27
CA GLU A 33 10.99 -14.94 3.35
C GLU A 33 9.48 -15.21 3.53
N TRP A 34 8.64 -14.20 3.25
CA TRP A 34 7.19 -14.35 3.23
C TRP A 34 6.72 -15.16 2.02
N ARG A 35 7.32 -14.88 0.86
CA ARG A 35 7.05 -15.57 -0.42
C ARG A 35 7.50 -17.04 -0.39
N ASP A 36 8.68 -17.29 0.15
CA ASP A 36 9.33 -18.59 0.28
C ASP A 36 8.83 -19.40 1.50
N GLN A 37 7.81 -18.88 2.21
CA GLN A 37 7.19 -19.53 3.36
C GLN A 37 8.17 -19.91 4.49
N LYS A 38 9.21 -19.10 4.73
CA LYS A 38 10.17 -19.29 5.83
C LYS A 38 9.55 -18.87 7.18
N LEU A 39 8.43 -19.48 7.54
CA LEU A 39 7.60 -19.17 8.71
C LEU A 39 8.37 -19.21 10.02
N ALA A 40 9.37 -20.11 10.14
CA ALA A 40 10.22 -20.19 11.32
C ALA A 40 11.01 -18.90 11.57
N ILE A 41 11.45 -18.21 10.51
CA ILE A 41 12.16 -16.92 10.62
C ILE A 41 11.18 -15.83 11.04
N LEU A 42 10.03 -15.78 10.40
CA LEU A 42 8.99 -14.79 10.72
C LEU A 42 8.46 -14.94 12.14
N ARG A 43 8.32 -16.18 12.63
CA ARG A 43 7.90 -16.45 14.01
C ARG A 43 8.87 -15.87 15.05
N LYS A 44 10.18 -15.78 14.73
CA LYS A 44 11.18 -15.15 15.59
C LYS A 44 11.10 -13.62 15.61
N LYS A 45 10.46 -12.99 14.62
CA LYS A 45 10.29 -11.53 14.60
C LYS A 45 9.27 -11.12 15.66
N LYS A 46 9.61 -10.11 16.45
CA LYS A 46 8.72 -9.49 17.44
C LYS A 46 7.70 -8.57 16.78
N PHE A 47 8.11 -7.86 15.72
CA PHE A 47 7.23 -6.96 14.96
C PHE A 47 7.21 -7.29 13.46
N ILE A 48 6.01 -7.40 12.90
CA ILE A 48 5.78 -7.72 11.49
C ILE A 48 4.78 -6.71 10.94
N SER A 49 5.14 -6.02 9.86
CA SER A 49 4.25 -5.09 9.17
C SER A 49 4.40 -5.15 7.64
N GLY A 50 3.32 -4.81 6.96
CA GLY A 50 3.19 -4.88 5.51
C GLY A 50 1.74 -4.89 5.05
N HIS A 51 1.55 -4.85 3.73
CA HIS A 51 0.27 -5.01 3.04
C HIS A 51 -0.10 -6.50 3.00
N ILE A 52 -0.47 -7.04 4.15
CA ILE A 52 -0.73 -8.47 4.34
C ILE A 52 -2.23 -8.68 4.46
N ARG A 53 -2.78 -9.60 3.66
CA ARG A 53 -4.20 -9.95 3.76
C ARG A 53 -4.43 -10.79 5.00
N PHE A 54 -5.50 -10.50 5.74
CA PHE A 54 -5.83 -11.24 6.96
C PHE A 54 -5.97 -12.77 6.75
N PRO A 55 -6.58 -13.27 5.65
CA PRO A 55 -6.62 -14.70 5.38
C PRO A 55 -5.23 -15.36 5.28
N ASP A 56 -4.21 -14.64 4.80
CA ASP A 56 -2.85 -15.17 4.71
C ASP A 56 -2.20 -15.28 6.10
N ILE A 57 -2.56 -14.39 7.04
CA ILE A 57 -2.14 -14.45 8.46
C ILE A 57 -2.78 -15.67 9.15
N LEU A 58 -4.07 -15.91 8.88
CA LEU A 58 -4.80 -17.05 9.40
C LEU A 58 -4.20 -18.37 8.90
N LYS A 59 -4.03 -18.53 7.59
CA LYS A 59 -3.44 -19.73 6.96
C LYS A 59 -2.04 -20.08 7.49
N LYS A 60 -1.29 -19.08 7.97
CA LYS A 60 0.09 -19.24 8.47
C LYS A 60 0.18 -19.37 9.99
N ASN A 61 -0.95 -19.40 10.69
CA ASN A 61 -1.05 -19.42 12.16
C ASN A 61 -0.18 -18.34 12.83
N LEU A 62 -0.09 -17.16 12.21
CA LEU A 62 0.62 -16.01 12.80
C LEU A 62 -0.29 -15.19 13.72
N HIS A 63 -1.55 -15.60 13.89
CA HIS A 63 -2.54 -14.85 14.65
C HIS A 63 -2.60 -15.24 16.13
N GLU A 64 -2.31 -16.47 16.53
CA GLU A 64 -2.64 -16.95 17.89
C GLU A 64 -1.81 -16.29 19.00
N GLU A 65 -0.60 -15.81 18.72
CA GLU A 65 0.35 -15.31 19.74
C GLU A 65 0.75 -13.84 19.51
N ARG A 66 -0.03 -13.09 18.71
CA ARG A 66 0.33 -11.73 18.32
C ARG A 66 -0.78 -10.73 18.57
N LEU A 67 -0.40 -9.58 19.09
CA LEU A 67 -1.24 -8.39 19.06
C LEU A 67 -1.36 -7.90 17.61
N LYS A 68 -2.59 -7.68 17.15
CA LYS A 68 -2.85 -7.16 15.80
C LYS A 68 -3.25 -5.70 15.91
N ILE A 69 -2.51 -4.85 15.22
CA ILE A 69 -2.77 -3.42 15.12
C ILE A 69 -3.10 -3.10 13.66
N ILE A 70 -4.12 -2.28 13.45
CA ILE A 70 -4.50 -1.75 12.14
C ILE A 70 -4.83 -0.27 12.29
N THR A 71 -4.47 0.52 11.29
CA THR A 71 -4.89 1.91 11.18
C THR A 71 -5.88 2.06 10.04
N LEU A 72 -6.97 2.76 10.34
CA LEU A 72 -8.02 3.09 9.40
C LEU A 72 -8.06 4.60 9.19
N ARG A 73 -8.65 5.02 8.08
CA ARG A 73 -8.87 6.42 7.73
C ARG A 73 -10.30 6.58 7.22
N ASN A 74 -10.84 7.79 7.34
CA ASN A 74 -12.11 8.13 6.69
C ASN A 74 -12.06 7.71 5.20
N PRO A 75 -13.07 6.99 4.68
CA PRO A 75 -13.01 6.44 3.33
C PRO A 75 -12.78 7.48 2.22
N ILE A 76 -13.39 8.66 2.34
CA ILE A 76 -13.27 9.72 1.34
C ILE A 76 -11.86 10.31 1.37
N ASP A 77 -11.32 10.59 2.56
CA ASP A 77 -9.95 11.09 2.70
C ASP A 77 -8.91 10.06 2.29
N HIS A 78 -9.22 8.77 2.51
CA HIS A 78 -8.37 7.66 2.10
C HIS A 78 -8.27 7.62 0.58
N LEU A 79 -9.41 7.62 -0.12
CA LEU A 79 -9.47 7.66 -1.58
C LEU A 79 -8.78 8.89 -2.15
N ALA A 80 -9.10 10.09 -1.64
CA ALA A 80 -8.48 11.33 -2.08
C ALA A 80 -6.96 11.31 -1.93
N SER A 81 -6.45 10.76 -0.82
CA SER A 81 -5.01 10.60 -0.59
C SER A 81 -4.36 9.59 -1.52
N HIS A 82 -5.07 8.52 -1.88
CA HIS A 82 -4.61 7.53 -2.84
C HIS A 82 -4.53 8.13 -4.25
N ILE A 83 -5.61 8.73 -4.74
CA ILE A 83 -5.67 9.41 -6.04
C ILE A 83 -4.57 10.47 -6.15
N SER A 84 -4.41 11.31 -5.13
CA SER A 84 -3.35 12.33 -5.09
C SER A 84 -1.95 11.73 -5.19
N TRP A 85 -1.73 10.58 -4.55
CA TRP A 85 -0.45 9.88 -4.63
C TRP A 85 -0.19 9.29 -6.02
N VAL A 86 -1.20 8.66 -6.64
CA VAL A 86 -1.07 8.14 -8.01
C VAL A 86 -0.78 9.29 -8.96
N ARG A 87 -1.58 10.36 -8.94
CA ARG A 87 -1.38 11.57 -9.75
C ARG A 87 0.03 12.16 -9.61
N HIS A 88 0.56 12.15 -8.38
CA HIS A 88 1.89 12.69 -8.10
C HIS A 88 3.02 11.94 -8.82
N LEU A 89 2.83 10.64 -9.13
CA LEU A 89 3.86 9.85 -9.83
C LEU A 89 4.18 10.38 -11.23
N SER A 90 3.21 11.04 -11.89
CA SER A 90 3.42 11.66 -13.22
C SER A 90 3.94 13.09 -13.17
N LEU A 91 4.21 13.66 -11.99
CA LEU A 91 4.83 14.99 -11.91
C LEU A 91 6.32 14.94 -12.26
N PRO A 92 6.88 16.03 -12.83
CA PRO A 92 8.31 16.11 -13.15
C PRO A 92 9.19 15.77 -11.93
N GLY A 93 10.24 14.98 -12.15
CA GLY A 93 11.17 14.52 -11.12
C GLY A 93 10.80 13.17 -10.47
N ASN A 94 9.63 12.59 -10.80
CA ASN A 94 9.22 11.26 -10.33
C ASN A 94 9.40 10.16 -11.38
N GLU A 95 10.08 10.41 -12.51
CA GLU A 95 10.14 9.51 -13.66
C GLU A 95 10.64 8.13 -13.24
N LYS A 96 11.77 8.06 -12.52
CA LYS A 96 12.31 6.77 -12.05
C LYS A 96 11.31 6.01 -11.18
N ARG A 97 10.54 6.72 -10.35
CA ARG A 97 9.54 6.12 -9.46
C ARG A 97 8.33 5.63 -10.25
N LEU A 98 7.87 6.40 -11.25
CA LEU A 98 6.78 6.00 -12.14
C LEU A 98 7.10 4.69 -12.86
N HIS A 99 8.30 4.58 -13.45
CA HIS A 99 8.74 3.39 -14.20
C HIS A 99 8.93 2.12 -13.34
N GLN A 100 8.91 2.23 -12.01
CA GLN A 100 8.96 1.06 -11.11
C GLN A 100 7.58 0.41 -10.91
N HIS A 101 6.51 1.04 -11.37
CA HIS A 101 5.15 0.53 -11.24
C HIS A 101 4.71 -0.15 -12.53
N THR A 102 3.61 -0.91 -12.46
CA THR A 102 3.06 -1.59 -13.64
C THR A 102 2.53 -0.58 -14.66
N HIS A 103 2.36 -1.02 -15.91
CA HIS A 103 1.86 -0.16 -16.98
C HIS A 103 0.50 0.47 -16.64
N GLU A 104 -0.38 -0.29 -15.98
CA GLU A 104 -1.70 0.19 -15.56
C GLU A 104 -1.60 1.38 -14.60
N ILE A 105 -0.70 1.33 -13.61
CA ILE A 105 -0.48 2.45 -12.68
C ILE A 105 0.13 3.65 -13.40
N GLN A 106 1.03 3.41 -14.37
CA GLN A 106 1.62 4.49 -15.17
C GLN A 106 0.57 5.21 -16.03
N ASP A 107 -0.34 4.44 -16.63
CA ASP A 107 -1.44 4.96 -17.45
C ASP A 107 -2.44 5.75 -16.60
N ILE A 108 -2.89 5.19 -15.47
CA ILE A 108 -3.79 5.88 -14.54
C ILE A 108 -3.15 7.18 -14.06
N SER A 109 -1.88 7.13 -13.62
CA SER A 109 -1.15 8.31 -13.17
C SER A 109 -1.12 9.41 -14.23
N THR A 110 -0.88 9.04 -15.49
CA THR A 110 -0.84 9.96 -16.61
C THR A 110 -2.21 10.59 -16.86
N LYS A 111 -3.27 9.78 -16.89
CA LYS A 111 -4.67 10.27 -17.02
C LYS A 111 -5.06 11.21 -15.88
N LEU A 112 -4.70 10.88 -14.64
CA LEU A 112 -5.00 11.71 -13.47
C LEU A 112 -4.20 13.02 -13.45
N SER A 113 -3.02 13.08 -14.08
CA SER A 113 -2.16 14.27 -14.06
C SER A 113 -2.79 15.47 -14.76
N VAL A 114 -3.49 15.22 -15.86
CA VAL A 114 -4.16 16.22 -16.70
C VAL A 114 -5.61 16.50 -16.29
N LEU A 115 -6.16 15.73 -15.34
CA LEU A 115 -7.54 15.85 -14.90
C LEU A 115 -7.75 17.09 -14.02
N ASP A 116 -8.78 17.89 -14.33
CA ASP A 116 -9.25 18.96 -13.44
C ASP A 116 -10.28 18.43 -12.44
N PHE A 117 -9.83 18.24 -11.19
CA PHE A 117 -10.68 17.75 -10.10
C PHE A 117 -11.74 18.76 -9.63
N SER A 118 -11.67 20.03 -10.05
CA SER A 118 -12.73 21.01 -9.79
C SER A 118 -13.88 20.89 -10.79
N ASN A 119 -13.68 20.16 -11.90
CA ASN A 119 -14.67 19.96 -12.95
C ASN A 119 -15.35 18.59 -12.83
N TYR A 120 -16.55 18.56 -12.24
CA TYR A 120 -17.35 17.35 -12.09
C TYR A 120 -17.51 16.53 -13.38
N LYS A 121 -17.69 17.17 -14.55
CA LYS A 121 -17.87 16.45 -15.82
C LYS A 121 -16.61 15.68 -16.22
N GLN A 122 -15.44 16.26 -16.00
CA GLN A 122 -14.17 15.56 -16.24
C GLN A 122 -13.97 14.41 -15.27
N VAL A 123 -14.22 14.64 -13.98
CA VAL A 123 -14.10 13.59 -12.95
C VAL A 123 -15.05 12.43 -13.23
N SER A 124 -16.33 12.72 -13.49
CA SER A 124 -17.31 11.69 -13.87
C SER A 124 -16.93 11.00 -15.17
N GLY A 125 -16.43 11.75 -16.17
CA GLY A 125 -15.95 11.19 -17.42
C GLY A 125 -14.79 10.23 -17.25
N PHE A 126 -13.85 10.51 -16.34
CA PHE A 126 -12.76 9.59 -16.01
C PHE A 126 -13.30 8.26 -15.46
N PHE A 127 -14.13 8.30 -14.41
CA PHE A 127 -14.64 7.09 -13.78
C PHE A 127 -15.55 6.24 -14.69
N ASN A 128 -16.32 6.88 -15.57
CA ASN A 128 -17.20 6.17 -16.51
C ASN A 128 -16.44 5.52 -17.68
N ASN A 129 -15.18 5.88 -17.90
CA ASN A 129 -14.35 5.38 -19.00
C ASN A 129 -13.08 4.67 -18.49
N MET A 130 -13.08 4.21 -17.23
CA MET A 130 -12.01 3.35 -16.73
C MET A 130 -12.04 2.03 -17.49
N SER A 131 -10.87 1.53 -17.84
CA SER A 131 -10.75 0.17 -18.38
C SER A 131 -10.94 -0.86 -17.27
N ALA A 132 -11.28 -2.10 -17.63
CA ALA A 132 -11.43 -3.19 -16.67
C ALA A 132 -10.18 -3.41 -15.80
N ALA A 133 -8.99 -3.14 -16.35
CA ALA A 133 -7.74 -3.21 -15.59
C ALA A 133 -7.70 -2.12 -14.50
N GLU A 134 -8.14 -0.90 -14.82
CA GLU A 134 -8.13 0.24 -13.90
C GLU A 134 -9.20 0.11 -12.80
N GLU A 135 -10.33 -0.55 -13.08
CA GLU A 135 -11.37 -0.83 -12.06
C GLU A 135 -10.90 -1.80 -10.96
N THR A 136 -9.82 -2.55 -11.21
CA THR A 136 -9.31 -3.53 -10.24
C THR A 136 -8.27 -2.97 -9.26
N PHE A 137 -7.89 -1.70 -9.41
CA PHE A 137 -6.94 -0.98 -8.54
C PHE A 137 -7.63 0.05 -7.64
#